data_AF-A0A7I8VVY4-F1
#
_entry.id   AF-A0A7I8VVY4-F1
#
_cell.length_a   1.000
_cell.length_b   1.000
_cell.length_c   1.000
_cell.angle_alpha   90.00
_cell.angle_beta   90.00
_cell.angle_gamma   90.00
#
_symmetry.space_group_name_H-M   'P 1'
#
loop_
_entity.id
_entity.type
_entity.pdbx_description
1 polymer ?
#
loop_
_entity_poly.entity_id
_entity_poly.type
_entity_poly.pdbx_seq_one_letter_code
_entity_poly.pdbx_strand_id
1 'polypeptide(L)'
;MRSQLSSIGADLSGLKKSFYESKENSEASFVSYLRNTNAHLLRCIKISGQKNNVVIDSEISLVTLTNTLKEKGSDYSEDGKFLSEWWRHLQSSLVQIDTLKRRFTNVHARLKSNCLCSAGIDAPPVTKSYAMASAKYAREIENILRKMDRLTSSWMGTGLSSVRADTFSTSHFCDRVVNFCCDAKILPVLRLFPDLTEKLEKGLECAKAWINKDEDYVREINSHLLDARRKTIKKQRDLAIHKNKKEELKNSVEGAYNVCQTHRKEVERIQKELVEVEQMFNFCKRTLQSKAAEIRHKQGMLDILQLSLSQTSRTSTFSIQSKRNRLKRQLRGLGVTLQNLHEESQGMQKRIDKISIKELEMTTAANDYHQTYLRLKENLDKFEMTVLRLVTEIEELTSAVNSLQDVHTIKTNSETVDDFLAERPLSIKLAPSLQQKIEQRRLSKY
;
A
#
# COMPACT_ATOMS: atom_id res chain seq x y z
N MET A 1 -6.43 10.98 29.55
CA MET A 1 -7.69 10.26 29.19
C MET A 1 -7.86 8.92 29.92
N ARG A 2 -6.91 7.96 29.83
CA ARG A 2 -6.98 6.69 30.60
C ARG A 2 -7.07 6.93 32.12
N SER A 3 -6.26 7.84 32.65
CA SER A 3 -6.30 8.36 34.03
C SER A 3 -7.70 8.81 34.44
N GLN A 4 -8.32 9.65 33.62
CA GLN A 4 -9.66 10.20 33.84
C GLN A 4 -10.75 9.10 33.84
N LEU A 5 -10.70 8.15 32.90
CA LEU A 5 -11.61 7.00 32.89
C LEU A 5 -11.43 6.09 34.12
N SER A 6 -10.19 5.85 34.54
CA SER A 6 -9.89 5.08 35.75
C SER A 6 -10.38 5.79 37.01
N SER A 7 -10.22 7.11 37.10
CA SER A 7 -10.77 7.93 38.20
C SER A 7 -12.29 7.84 38.25
N ILE A 8 -13.00 8.03 37.13
CA ILE A 8 -14.46 7.93 37.08
C ILE A 8 -14.91 6.50 37.47
N GLY A 9 -14.20 5.46 37.02
CA GLY A 9 -14.49 4.07 37.39
C GLY A 9 -14.27 3.77 38.88
N ALA A 10 -13.22 4.35 39.48
CA ALA A 10 -12.97 4.23 40.92
C ALA A 10 -14.04 4.96 41.73
N ASP A 11 -14.40 6.18 41.33
CA ASP A 11 -15.46 6.97 41.97
C ASP A 11 -16.83 6.26 41.86
N LEU A 12 -17.13 5.66 40.71
CA LEU A 12 -18.35 4.88 40.50
C LEU A 12 -18.39 3.62 41.38
N SER A 13 -17.25 2.93 41.51
CA SER A 13 -17.13 1.76 42.39
C SER A 13 -17.29 2.17 43.87
N GLY A 14 -16.74 3.31 44.27
CA GLY A 14 -16.91 3.88 45.60
C GLY A 14 -18.37 4.27 45.88
N LEU A 15 -19.03 4.90 44.91
CA LEU A 15 -20.44 5.28 44.99
C LEU A 15 -21.35 4.05 45.14
N LYS A 16 -21.08 2.97 44.38
CA LYS A 16 -21.82 1.71 44.49
C LYS A 16 -21.70 1.10 45.88
N LYS A 17 -20.48 1.01 46.43
CA LYS A 17 -20.24 0.53 47.80
C LYS A 17 -20.93 1.39 48.85
N SER A 18 -20.86 2.71 48.71
CA SER A 18 -21.52 3.65 49.62
C SER A 18 -23.06 3.54 49.56
N PHE A 19 -23.64 3.30 48.39
CA PHE A 19 -25.08 3.16 48.25
C PHE A 19 -25.61 1.90 48.95
N TYR A 20 -24.94 0.76 48.73
CA TYR A 20 -25.33 -0.53 49.32
C TYR A 20 -24.78 -0.77 50.74
N GLU A 21 -24.13 0.24 51.34
CA GLU A 21 -23.51 0.15 52.68
C GLU A 21 -22.56 -1.06 52.82
N SER A 22 -21.88 -1.43 51.74
CA SER A 22 -21.02 -2.61 51.69
C SER A 22 -19.53 -2.24 51.70
N LYS A 23 -18.75 -2.97 52.49
CA LYS A 23 -17.27 -2.83 52.49
C LYS A 23 -16.64 -3.46 51.23
N GLU A 24 -17.29 -4.48 50.69
CA GLU A 24 -16.86 -5.25 49.52
C GLU A 24 -17.91 -5.24 48.41
N ASN A 25 -17.45 -5.37 47.16
CA ASN A 25 -18.34 -5.55 46.00
C ASN A 25 -18.78 -7.03 45.90
N SER A 26 -19.49 -7.53 46.91
CA SER A 26 -20.01 -8.90 46.91
C SER A 26 -21.51 -8.91 46.62
N GLU A 27 -21.93 -9.77 45.70
CA GLU A 27 -23.34 -9.92 45.32
C GLU A 27 -24.22 -10.25 46.54
N ALA A 28 -23.71 -11.04 47.49
CA ALA A 28 -24.42 -11.39 48.72
C ALA A 28 -24.74 -10.17 49.60
N SER A 29 -23.83 -9.20 49.69
CA SER A 29 -24.06 -7.98 50.47
C SER A 29 -25.13 -7.11 49.80
N PHE A 30 -25.07 -6.98 48.47
CA PHE A 30 -26.07 -6.26 47.68
C PHE A 30 -27.46 -6.91 47.79
N VAL A 31 -27.55 -8.24 47.74
CA VAL A 31 -28.78 -9.00 47.95
C VAL A 31 -29.37 -8.73 49.34
N SER A 32 -28.54 -8.76 50.39
CA SER A 32 -28.99 -8.51 51.77
C SER A 32 -29.59 -7.11 51.91
N TYR A 33 -28.88 -6.09 51.41
CA TYR A 33 -29.35 -4.70 51.42
C TYR A 33 -30.68 -4.54 50.67
N LEU A 34 -30.79 -5.11 49.47
CA LEU A 34 -32.00 -5.01 48.64
C LEU A 34 -33.21 -5.71 49.29
N ARG A 35 -33.01 -6.89 49.90
CA ARG A 35 -34.09 -7.61 50.62
C ARG A 35 -34.58 -6.81 51.83
N ASN A 36 -33.64 -6.25 52.61
CA ASN A 36 -34.00 -5.43 53.76
C ASN A 36 -34.79 -4.19 53.34
N THR A 37 -34.29 -3.47 52.33
CA THR A 37 -34.94 -2.27 51.79
C THR A 37 -36.32 -2.59 51.21
N ASN A 38 -36.44 -3.70 50.47
CA ASN A 38 -37.72 -4.18 49.94
C ASN A 38 -38.74 -4.45 51.06
N ALA A 39 -38.32 -5.06 52.17
CA ALA A 39 -39.20 -5.35 53.31
C ALA A 39 -39.71 -4.06 53.98
N HIS A 40 -38.83 -3.09 54.26
CA HIS A 40 -39.21 -1.80 54.83
C HIS A 40 -40.14 -1.00 53.91
N LEU A 41 -39.86 -0.97 52.60
CA LEU A 41 -40.70 -0.28 51.62
C LEU A 41 -42.10 -0.94 51.49
N LEU A 42 -42.21 -2.28 51.53
CA LEU A 42 -43.50 -2.97 51.56
C LEU A 42 -44.30 -2.64 52.82
N ARG A 43 -43.63 -2.56 53.98
CA ARG A 43 -44.27 -2.16 55.25
C ARG A 43 -44.79 -0.72 55.18
N CYS A 44 -43.99 0.20 54.64
CA CYS A 44 -44.41 1.59 54.37
C CYS A 44 -45.69 1.65 53.50
N ILE A 45 -45.73 0.90 52.40
CA ILE A 45 -46.93 0.84 51.53
C ILE A 45 -48.14 0.32 52.31
N LYS A 46 -47.98 -0.73 53.14
CA LYS A 46 -49.08 -1.27 53.96
C LYS A 46 -49.60 -0.25 54.97
N ILE A 47 -48.71 0.44 55.70
CA ILE A 47 -49.08 1.45 56.71
C ILE A 47 -49.81 2.65 56.07
N SER A 48 -49.39 3.04 54.86
CA SER A 48 -50.05 4.10 54.09
C SER A 48 -51.51 3.81 53.75
N GLY A 49 -51.98 2.55 53.89
CA GLY A 49 -53.37 2.15 53.62
C GLY A 49 -53.80 2.33 52.16
N GLN A 50 -52.83 2.56 51.26
CA GLN A 50 -53.06 2.62 49.83
C GLN A 50 -53.53 1.23 49.32
N LYS A 51 -54.46 1.22 48.36
CA LYS A 51 -54.99 -0.02 47.75
C LYS A 51 -53.83 -0.90 47.25
N ASN A 52 -54.04 -2.22 47.24
CA ASN A 52 -53.04 -3.26 46.95
C ASN A 52 -52.24 -3.12 45.63
N ASN A 53 -52.44 -2.11 44.78
CA ASN A 53 -51.82 -1.97 43.45
C ASN A 53 -50.93 -0.72 43.27
N VAL A 54 -50.50 -0.04 44.34
CA VAL A 54 -49.55 1.09 44.17
C VAL A 54 -48.15 0.57 43.89
N VAL A 55 -47.58 1.00 42.75
CA VAL A 55 -46.20 0.75 42.34
C VAL A 55 -45.39 2.02 42.55
N ILE A 56 -44.20 1.91 43.16
CA ILE A 56 -43.27 3.02 43.33
C ILE A 56 -42.37 3.07 42.10
N ASP A 57 -42.81 3.85 41.12
CA ASP A 57 -42.22 3.94 39.78
C ASP A 57 -41.78 5.36 39.41
N SER A 58 -41.90 6.34 40.31
CA SER A 58 -41.44 7.70 40.09
C SER A 58 -41.08 8.38 41.41
N GLU A 59 -40.34 9.49 41.31
CA GLU A 59 -40.09 10.38 42.44
C GLU A 59 -41.40 10.88 43.06
N ILE A 60 -42.40 11.20 42.23
CA ILE A 60 -43.72 11.66 42.69
C ILE A 60 -44.41 10.57 43.54
N SER A 61 -44.37 9.32 43.09
CA SER A 61 -44.94 8.17 43.80
C SER A 61 -44.29 8.00 45.19
N LEU A 62 -42.97 8.17 45.27
CA LEU A 62 -42.21 8.04 46.50
C LEU A 62 -42.42 9.22 47.47
N VAL A 63 -42.47 10.45 46.96
CA VAL A 63 -42.80 11.65 47.75
C VAL A 63 -44.23 11.56 48.28
N THR A 64 -45.18 11.10 47.47
CA THR A 64 -46.58 10.89 47.88
C THR A 64 -46.66 9.85 49.00
N LEU A 65 -45.96 8.72 48.87
CA LEU A 65 -45.90 7.71 49.94
C LEU A 65 -45.34 8.32 51.23
N THR A 66 -44.25 9.07 51.14
CA THR A 66 -43.63 9.74 52.29
C THR A 66 -44.60 10.70 52.97
N ASN A 67 -45.28 11.57 52.20
CA ASN A 67 -46.25 12.54 52.72
C ASN A 67 -47.47 11.86 53.37
N THR A 68 -47.99 10.79 52.77
CA THR A 68 -49.11 10.04 53.36
C THR A 68 -48.76 9.36 54.68
N LEU A 69 -47.50 8.96 54.88
CA LEU A 69 -47.03 8.42 56.16
C LEU A 69 -46.92 9.53 57.22
N LYS A 70 -46.55 10.75 56.82
CA LYS A 70 -46.55 11.93 57.69
C LYS A 70 -47.94 12.27 58.20
N GLU A 71 -48.91 12.36 57.29
CA GLU A 71 -50.29 12.71 57.58
C GLU A 71 -50.96 11.71 58.54
N LYS A 72 -50.56 10.45 58.50
CA LYS A 72 -51.04 9.39 59.41
C LYS A 72 -50.33 9.35 60.77
N GLY A 73 -49.46 10.32 61.08
CA GLY A 73 -48.69 10.34 62.32
C GLY A 73 -47.69 9.18 62.46
N SER A 74 -47.41 8.46 61.36
CA SER A 74 -46.53 7.28 61.32
C SER A 74 -45.07 7.65 61.04
N ASP A 75 -44.74 8.94 60.96
CA ASP A 75 -43.37 9.47 60.77
C ASP A 75 -42.38 9.07 61.86
N TYR A 76 -42.89 8.70 63.04
CA TYR A 76 -42.06 8.24 64.16
C TYR A 76 -41.84 6.72 64.16
N SER A 77 -42.49 5.98 63.26
CA SER A 77 -42.24 4.55 63.07
C SER A 77 -40.86 4.31 62.50
N GLU A 78 -40.27 3.16 62.84
CA GLU A 78 -38.97 2.72 62.32
C GLU A 78 -38.93 2.72 60.79
N ASP A 79 -40.01 2.23 60.15
CA ASP A 79 -40.14 2.17 58.69
C ASP A 79 -40.26 3.57 58.03
N GLY A 80 -40.98 4.50 58.66
CA GLY A 80 -41.13 5.88 58.15
C GLY A 80 -39.83 6.70 58.22
N LYS A 81 -39.05 6.52 59.29
CA LYS A 81 -37.70 7.08 59.42
C LYS A 81 -36.75 6.47 58.39
N PHE A 82 -36.76 5.14 58.25
CA PHE A 82 -35.98 4.43 57.24
C PHE A 82 -36.28 4.95 55.83
N LEU A 83 -37.56 5.08 55.44
CA LEU A 83 -37.95 5.58 54.12
C LEU A 83 -37.39 6.99 53.86
N SER A 84 -37.48 7.88 54.85
CA SER A 84 -37.00 9.26 54.73
C SER A 84 -35.48 9.35 54.60
N GLU A 85 -34.75 8.54 55.37
CA GLU A 85 -33.29 8.46 55.32
C GLU A 85 -32.81 7.82 54.01
N TRP A 86 -33.39 6.69 53.63
CA TRP A 86 -33.10 5.99 52.40
C TRP A 86 -33.42 6.85 51.16
N TRP A 87 -34.54 7.58 51.17
CA TRP A 87 -34.88 8.50 50.08
C TRP A 87 -33.83 9.59 49.91
N ARG A 88 -33.40 10.23 51.01
CA ARG A 88 -32.34 11.24 50.98
C ARG A 88 -31.02 10.65 50.45
N HIS A 89 -30.71 9.41 50.85
CA HIS A 89 -29.53 8.70 50.36
C HIS A 89 -29.61 8.38 48.86
N LEU A 90 -30.77 7.97 48.38
CA LEU A 90 -31.03 7.74 46.95
C LEU A 90 -30.89 9.05 46.16
N GLN A 91 -31.48 10.16 46.61
CA GLN A 91 -31.36 11.46 45.96
C GLN A 91 -29.90 11.93 45.88
N SER A 92 -29.16 11.86 47.00
CA SER A 92 -27.72 12.18 47.03
C SER A 92 -26.93 11.32 46.04
N SER A 93 -27.23 10.01 46.01
CA SER A 93 -26.58 9.06 45.13
C SER A 93 -26.88 9.32 43.64
N LEU A 94 -28.12 9.71 43.30
CA LEU A 94 -28.50 10.09 41.93
C LEU A 94 -27.79 11.37 41.47
N VAL A 95 -27.63 12.36 42.35
CA VAL A 95 -26.86 13.59 42.06
C VAL A 95 -25.38 13.27 41.79
N GLN A 96 -24.81 12.36 42.58
CA GLN A 96 -23.43 11.90 42.38
C GLN A 96 -23.26 11.14 41.06
N ILE A 97 -24.21 10.26 40.69
CA ILE A 97 -24.22 9.60 39.37
C ILE A 97 -24.29 10.63 38.24
N ASP A 98 -25.17 11.63 38.31
CA ASP A 98 -25.28 12.63 37.25
C ASP A 98 -23.98 13.44 37.10
N THR A 99 -23.31 13.73 38.22
CA THR A 99 -21.99 14.37 38.22
C THR A 99 -20.93 13.52 37.51
N LEU A 100 -20.89 12.21 37.79
CA LEU A 100 -19.99 11.27 37.11
C LEU A 100 -20.32 11.13 35.62
N LYS A 101 -21.60 11.09 35.26
CA LYS A 101 -22.07 11.07 33.88
C LYS A 101 -21.65 12.33 33.11
N ARG A 102 -21.76 13.53 33.70
CA ARG A 102 -21.28 14.79 33.08
C ARG A 102 -19.77 14.73 32.83
N ARG A 103 -18.99 14.29 33.82
CA ARG A 103 -17.54 14.08 33.66
C ARG A 103 -17.24 13.09 32.53
N PHE A 104 -17.96 11.98 32.47
CA PHE A 104 -17.81 10.98 31.40
C PHE A 104 -18.22 11.54 30.02
N THR A 105 -19.26 12.37 29.95
CA THR A 105 -19.70 13.03 28.71
C THR A 105 -18.60 13.95 28.16
N ASN A 106 -17.90 14.68 29.04
CA ASN A 106 -16.74 15.48 28.65
C ASN A 106 -15.60 14.62 28.10
N VAL A 107 -15.32 13.47 28.74
CA VAL A 107 -14.32 12.50 28.23
C VAL A 107 -14.74 11.95 26.87
N HIS A 108 -16.02 11.64 26.68
CA HIS A 108 -16.55 11.17 25.40
C HIS A 108 -16.43 12.22 24.28
N ALA A 109 -16.71 13.50 24.57
CA ALA A 109 -16.51 14.60 23.62
C ALA A 109 -15.03 14.72 23.21
N ARG A 110 -14.10 14.60 24.17
CA ARG A 110 -12.66 14.57 23.88
C ARG A 110 -12.24 13.34 23.08
N LEU A 111 -12.82 12.16 23.36
CA LEU A 111 -12.58 10.94 22.57
C LEU A 111 -12.99 11.13 21.11
N LYS A 112 -14.16 11.71 20.85
CA LYS A 112 -14.60 12.03 19.48
C LYS A 112 -13.66 12.99 18.76
N SER A 113 -13.13 14.00 19.47
CA SER A 113 -12.19 14.97 18.92
C SER A 113 -10.79 14.39 18.68
N ASN A 114 -10.31 13.50 19.55
CA ASN A 114 -8.93 13.00 19.49
C ASN A 114 -8.82 11.72 18.63
N CYS A 115 -9.89 10.93 18.59
CA CYS A 115 -10.00 9.75 17.75
C CYS A 115 -10.52 10.09 16.33
N LEU A 116 -10.30 11.32 15.86
CA LEU A 116 -10.60 11.72 14.48
C LEU A 116 -9.83 10.83 13.50
N CYS A 117 -10.55 10.36 12.48
CA CYS A 117 -9.98 9.67 11.35
C CYS A 117 -10.72 10.15 10.10
N SER A 118 -10.07 11.00 9.31
CA SER A 118 -10.57 11.41 8.01
C SER A 118 -10.25 10.30 7.00
N ALA A 119 -11.20 9.39 6.78
CA ALA A 119 -11.09 8.42 5.71
C ALA A 119 -11.47 9.09 4.37
N GLY A 120 -10.50 9.73 3.71
CA GLY A 120 -10.63 10.10 2.30
C GLY A 120 -10.78 8.89 1.39
N ILE A 121 -11.11 9.11 0.11
CA ILE A 121 -11.26 8.04 -0.90
C ILE A 121 -9.97 7.19 -0.98
N ASP A 122 -8.82 7.84 -0.89
CA ASP A 122 -7.48 7.24 -0.97
C ASP A 122 -6.89 6.81 0.39
N ALA A 123 -7.70 6.82 1.46
CA ALA A 123 -7.22 6.41 2.77
C ALA A 123 -6.80 4.92 2.77
N PRO A 124 -5.68 4.57 3.42
CA PRO A 124 -5.24 3.19 3.57
C PRO A 124 -6.35 2.29 4.15
N PRO A 125 -6.40 0.99 3.80
CA PRO A 125 -7.43 0.06 4.30
C PRO A 125 -7.53 0.02 5.84
N VAL A 126 -6.39 0.14 6.52
CA VAL A 126 -6.30 0.19 7.98
C VAL A 126 -7.01 1.42 8.56
N THR A 127 -6.86 2.58 7.90
CA THR A 127 -7.56 3.84 8.23
C THR A 127 -9.06 3.71 8.03
N LYS A 128 -9.51 3.08 6.94
CA LYS A 128 -10.95 2.82 6.69
C LYS A 128 -11.55 1.89 7.76
N SER A 129 -10.84 0.82 8.11
CA SER A 129 -11.24 -0.12 9.16
C SER A 129 -11.38 0.58 10.52
N TYR A 130 -10.40 1.40 10.89
CA TYR A 130 -10.43 2.17 12.14
C TYR A 130 -11.57 3.21 12.18
N ALA A 131 -11.84 3.91 11.06
CA ALA A 131 -12.96 4.85 10.96
C ALA A 131 -14.32 4.18 11.22
N MET A 132 -14.53 2.96 10.70
CA MET A 132 -15.75 2.20 10.97
C MET A 132 -15.86 1.76 12.45
N ALA A 133 -14.75 1.30 13.04
CA ALA A 133 -14.71 0.89 14.44
C ALA A 133 -14.98 2.05 15.40
N SER A 134 -14.31 3.19 15.20
CA SER A 134 -14.52 4.40 16.00
C SER A 134 -15.97 4.92 15.92
N ALA A 135 -16.57 4.92 14.74
CA ALA A 135 -17.98 5.27 14.56
C ALA A 135 -18.95 4.31 15.27
N LYS A 136 -18.57 3.03 15.43
CA LYS A 136 -19.34 2.05 16.21
C LYS A 136 -19.27 2.38 17.70
N TYR A 137 -18.06 2.58 18.25
CA TYR A 137 -17.87 2.94 19.67
C TYR A 137 -18.58 4.25 20.03
N ALA A 138 -18.46 5.28 19.21
CA ALA A 138 -19.14 6.56 19.43
C ALA A 138 -20.67 6.41 19.52
N ARG A 139 -21.26 5.65 18.59
CA ARG A 139 -22.71 5.38 18.59
C ARG A 139 -23.15 4.56 19.81
N GLU A 140 -22.34 3.61 20.24
CA GLU A 140 -22.62 2.79 21.42
C GLU A 140 -22.64 3.63 22.70
N ILE A 141 -21.63 4.48 22.89
CA ILE A 141 -21.58 5.40 24.04
C ILE A 141 -22.73 6.42 24.01
N GLU A 142 -23.05 6.99 22.85
CA GLU A 142 -24.23 7.87 22.70
C GLU A 142 -25.53 7.18 23.09
N ASN A 143 -25.73 5.93 22.65
CA ASN A 143 -26.92 5.17 22.97
C ASN A 143 -27.01 4.87 24.47
N ILE A 144 -25.89 4.58 25.13
CA ILE A 144 -25.83 4.40 26.59
C ILE A 144 -26.23 5.69 27.30
N LEU A 145 -25.64 6.83 26.94
CA LEU A 145 -25.94 8.14 27.53
C LEU A 145 -27.41 8.53 27.33
N ARG A 146 -27.95 8.37 26.11
CA ARG A 146 -29.37 8.62 25.82
C ARG A 146 -30.30 7.72 26.64
N LYS A 147 -29.95 6.46 26.85
CA LYS A 147 -30.74 5.54 27.69
C LYS A 147 -30.72 5.97 29.16
N MET A 148 -29.58 6.45 29.67
CA MET A 148 -29.50 7.03 31.02
C MET A 148 -30.38 8.30 31.13
N ASP A 149 -30.29 9.21 30.17
CA ASP A 149 -31.12 10.43 30.14
C ASP A 149 -32.61 10.12 30.16
N ARG A 150 -33.05 9.16 29.34
CA ARG A 150 -34.45 8.71 29.29
C ARG A 150 -34.90 8.13 30.63
N LEU A 151 -34.09 7.26 31.24
CA LEU A 151 -34.40 6.66 32.53
C LEU A 151 -34.52 7.72 33.62
N THR A 152 -33.55 8.62 33.75
CA THR A 152 -33.58 9.72 34.73
C THR A 152 -34.77 10.65 34.49
N SER A 153 -35.05 11.03 33.24
CA SER A 153 -36.18 11.92 32.92
C SER A 153 -37.53 11.28 33.22
N SER A 154 -37.67 9.97 32.94
CA SER A 154 -38.88 9.21 33.28
C SER A 154 -39.10 9.08 34.78
N TRP A 155 -38.02 8.93 35.56
CA TRP A 155 -38.08 8.85 37.02
C TRP A 155 -38.52 10.17 37.66
N MET A 156 -38.01 11.31 37.17
CA MET A 156 -38.31 12.66 37.66
C MET A 156 -39.73 13.14 37.32
N GLY A 157 -40.53 12.35 36.61
CA GLY A 157 -41.95 12.66 36.36
C GLY A 157 -42.20 13.87 35.44
N THR A 158 -41.24 14.26 34.61
CA THR A 158 -41.38 15.39 33.66
C THR A 158 -42.30 15.09 32.46
N GLY A 159 -42.97 13.93 32.46
CA GLY A 159 -44.01 13.53 31.52
C GLY A 159 -45.09 12.68 32.19
N LEU A 160 -46.27 12.62 31.56
CA LEU A 160 -47.51 11.95 32.01
C LEU A 160 -47.43 10.40 32.18
N SER A 161 -46.24 9.79 32.22
CA SER A 161 -46.12 8.32 32.27
C SER A 161 -45.07 7.85 33.29
N SER A 162 -45.41 6.75 33.96
CA SER A 162 -44.55 5.91 34.81
C SER A 162 -43.22 5.53 34.16
N VAL A 163 -42.23 5.10 34.97
CA VAL A 163 -40.96 4.56 34.45
C VAL A 163 -41.26 3.44 33.44
N ARG A 164 -40.80 3.70 32.22
CA ARG A 164 -41.00 2.85 31.05
C ARG A 164 -40.13 1.61 31.17
N ALA A 165 -40.73 0.42 31.24
CA ALA A 165 -40.01 -0.84 31.45
C ALA A 165 -38.94 -1.13 30.36
N ASP A 166 -39.12 -0.58 29.16
CA ASP A 166 -38.18 -0.63 28.02
C ASP A 166 -36.91 0.22 28.21
N THR A 167 -36.85 1.07 29.23
CA THR A 167 -35.66 1.90 29.54
C THR A 167 -34.63 1.18 30.41
N PHE A 168 -35.06 0.17 31.17
CA PHE A 168 -34.15 -0.66 31.96
C PHE A 168 -33.29 -1.55 31.05
N SER A 169 -32.02 -1.72 31.40
CA SER A 169 -31.18 -2.69 30.68
C SER A 169 -31.43 -4.10 31.17
N THR A 170 -31.40 -5.05 30.24
CA THR A 170 -31.22 -6.48 30.52
C THR A 170 -29.78 -6.68 30.96
N SER A 171 -29.58 -7.02 32.22
CA SER A 171 -28.25 -7.28 32.75
C SER A 171 -28.27 -8.39 33.77
N HIS A 172 -27.15 -9.12 33.83
CA HIS A 172 -27.02 -10.22 34.78
C HIS A 172 -27.27 -9.77 36.22
N PHE A 173 -26.77 -8.59 36.61
CA PHE A 173 -26.97 -8.06 37.95
C PHE A 173 -28.43 -7.64 38.20
N CYS A 174 -29.05 -6.86 37.31
CA CYS A 174 -30.45 -6.47 37.48
C CYS A 174 -31.40 -7.67 37.41
N ASP A 175 -31.11 -8.64 36.54
CA ASP A 175 -32.01 -9.77 36.29
C ASP A 175 -31.87 -10.88 37.34
N ARG A 176 -30.69 -11.11 37.94
CA ARG A 176 -30.50 -12.12 38.99
C ARG A 176 -30.55 -11.60 40.42
N VAL A 177 -30.10 -10.38 40.66
CA VAL A 177 -30.00 -9.83 42.03
C VAL A 177 -31.22 -8.96 42.34
N VAL A 178 -31.54 -8.00 41.45
CA VAL A 178 -32.62 -7.03 41.73
C VAL A 178 -34.00 -7.65 41.50
N ASN A 179 -34.25 -8.26 40.34
CA ASN A 179 -35.56 -8.85 40.02
C ASN A 179 -35.93 -10.03 40.94
N PHE A 180 -34.95 -10.76 41.49
CA PHE A 180 -35.19 -11.89 42.40
C PHE A 180 -35.48 -11.45 43.84
N CYS A 181 -34.98 -10.29 44.26
CA CYS A 181 -35.05 -9.84 45.65
C CYS A 181 -36.16 -8.82 45.91
N CYS A 182 -36.74 -8.23 44.87
CA CYS A 182 -37.69 -7.13 44.99
C CYS A 182 -39.10 -7.55 44.55
N ASP A 183 -40.11 -7.10 45.30
CA ASP A 183 -41.50 -7.22 44.89
C ASP A 183 -41.78 -6.34 43.67
N ALA A 184 -42.71 -6.76 42.79
CA ALA A 184 -43.06 -6.03 41.57
C ALA A 184 -43.49 -4.58 41.84
N LYS A 185 -44.03 -4.27 43.03
CA LYS A 185 -44.43 -2.91 43.42
C LYS A 185 -43.27 -1.97 43.70
N ILE A 186 -42.10 -2.50 44.07
CA ILE A 186 -40.94 -1.72 44.52
C ILE A 186 -39.78 -1.86 43.54
N LEU A 187 -39.83 -2.90 42.70
CA LEU A 187 -38.82 -3.21 41.70
C LEU A 187 -38.37 -1.98 40.88
N PRO A 188 -39.25 -1.10 40.36
CA PRO A 188 -38.81 0.03 39.53
C PRO A 188 -37.87 1.00 40.26
N VAL A 189 -38.17 1.35 41.52
CA VAL A 189 -37.31 2.26 42.29
C VAL A 189 -36.00 1.60 42.73
N LEU A 190 -36.04 0.33 43.16
CA LEU A 190 -34.82 -0.38 43.59
C LEU A 190 -33.91 -0.74 42.41
N ARG A 191 -34.46 -0.81 41.19
CA ARG A 191 -33.69 -1.05 39.96
C ARG A 191 -33.01 0.20 39.42
N LEU A 192 -33.50 1.40 39.73
CA LEU A 192 -33.04 2.66 39.16
C LEU A 192 -31.53 2.89 39.33
N PHE A 193 -31.04 2.90 40.57
CA PHE A 193 -29.63 3.14 40.88
C PHE A 193 -28.71 2.08 40.26
N PRO A 194 -28.91 0.76 40.48
CA PRO A 194 -28.06 -0.25 39.86
C PRO A 194 -28.00 -0.16 38.33
N ASP A 195 -29.15 0.07 37.68
CA ASP A 195 -29.23 0.14 36.22
C ASP A 195 -28.49 1.37 35.65
N LEU A 196 -28.52 2.52 36.35
CA LEU A 196 -27.72 3.70 36.01
C LEU A 196 -26.22 3.46 36.20
N THR A 197 -25.82 2.84 37.31
CA THR A 197 -24.39 2.54 37.56
C THR A 197 -23.83 1.60 36.48
N GLU A 198 -24.57 0.56 36.11
CA GLU A 198 -24.12 -0.42 35.13
C GLU A 198 -24.05 0.16 33.71
N LYS A 199 -25.00 1.02 33.33
CA LYS A 199 -24.92 1.74 32.05
C LYS A 199 -23.64 2.58 31.99
N LEU A 200 -23.29 3.26 33.08
CA LEU A 200 -22.06 4.05 33.14
C LEU A 200 -20.81 3.15 33.12
N GLU A 201 -20.81 2.01 33.83
CA GLU A 201 -19.75 0.99 33.77
C GLU A 201 -19.52 0.52 32.32
N LYS A 202 -20.58 0.14 31.59
CA LYS A 202 -20.51 -0.24 30.17
C LYS A 202 -19.97 0.88 29.28
N GLY A 203 -20.37 2.13 29.54
CA GLY A 203 -19.84 3.29 28.84
C GLY A 203 -18.33 3.44 29.03
N LEU A 204 -17.84 3.27 30.27
CA LEU A 204 -16.41 3.31 30.59
C LEU A 204 -15.63 2.17 29.93
N GLU A 205 -16.18 0.96 29.89
CA GLU A 205 -15.57 -0.19 29.20
C GLU A 205 -15.47 0.04 27.69
N CYS A 206 -16.55 0.52 27.07
CA CYS A 206 -16.58 0.88 25.66
C CYS A 206 -15.53 1.95 25.34
N ALA A 207 -15.41 2.98 26.18
CA ALA A 207 -14.39 4.03 26.04
C ALA A 207 -12.95 3.48 26.19
N LYS A 208 -12.70 2.56 27.14
CA LYS A 208 -11.39 1.89 27.28
C LYS A 208 -11.06 1.04 26.06
N ALA A 209 -12.03 0.30 25.53
CA ALA A 209 -11.86 -0.49 24.31
C ALA A 209 -11.55 0.39 23.10
N TRP A 210 -12.21 1.55 22.98
CA TRP A 210 -11.91 2.52 21.93
C TRP A 210 -10.48 3.04 22.04
N ILE A 211 -10.01 3.44 23.23
CA ILE A 211 -8.61 3.89 23.44
C ILE A 211 -7.61 2.80 23.05
N ASN A 212 -7.84 1.54 23.48
CA ASN A 212 -6.97 0.43 23.10
C ASN A 212 -6.91 0.27 21.58
N LYS A 213 -8.06 0.37 20.90
CA LYS A 213 -8.11 0.25 19.43
C LYS A 213 -7.42 1.41 18.72
N ASP A 214 -7.47 2.63 19.26
CA ASP A 214 -6.73 3.79 18.74
C ASP A 214 -5.21 3.60 18.88
N GLU A 215 -4.75 3.05 20.00
CA GLU A 215 -3.33 2.72 20.19
C GLU A 215 -2.86 1.61 19.24
N ASP A 216 -3.65 0.56 19.07
CA ASP A 216 -3.35 -0.52 18.12
C ASP A 216 -3.29 0.02 16.69
N TYR A 217 -4.22 0.91 16.32
CA TYR A 217 -4.23 1.60 15.03
C TYR A 217 -2.94 2.40 14.78
N VAL A 218 -2.45 3.15 15.77
CA VAL A 218 -1.18 3.89 15.66
C VAL A 218 0.00 2.93 15.46
N ARG A 219 0.04 1.78 16.16
CA ARG A 219 1.07 0.76 15.97
C ARG A 219 1.01 0.13 14.58
N GLU A 220 -0.19 -0.20 14.10
CA GLU A 220 -0.43 -0.75 12.77
C GLU A 220 0.06 0.23 11.68
N ILE A 221 -0.30 1.52 11.75
CA ILE A 221 0.19 2.55 10.81
C ILE A 221 1.71 2.61 10.81
N ASN A 222 2.33 2.66 11.98
CA ASN A 222 3.79 2.73 12.08
C ASN A 222 4.47 1.50 11.46
N SER A 223 3.91 0.30 11.68
CA SER A 223 4.40 -0.93 11.03
C SER A 223 4.27 -0.85 9.51
N HIS A 224 3.11 -0.45 9.00
CA HIS A 224 2.88 -0.29 7.56
C HIS A 224 3.80 0.76 6.93
N LEU A 225 4.05 1.86 7.64
CA LEU A 225 4.98 2.91 7.21
C LEU A 225 6.42 2.38 7.12
N LEU A 226 6.88 1.64 8.12
CA LEU A 226 8.22 1.02 8.11
C LEU A 226 8.38 0.04 6.95
N ASP A 227 7.38 -0.81 6.72
CA ASP A 227 7.40 -1.78 5.62
C ASP A 227 7.34 -1.10 4.25
N ALA A 228 6.48 -0.08 4.09
CA ALA A 228 6.39 0.70 2.86
C ALA A 228 7.72 1.43 2.56
N ARG A 229 8.36 2.04 3.57
CA ARG A 229 9.68 2.66 3.43
C ARG A 229 10.76 1.64 3.03
N ARG A 230 10.80 0.47 3.68
CA ARG A 230 11.74 -0.61 3.34
C ARG A 230 11.56 -1.07 1.89
N LYS A 231 10.32 -1.29 1.46
CA LYS A 231 9.99 -1.66 0.06
C LYS A 231 10.42 -0.56 -0.91
N THR A 232 10.13 0.70 -0.60
CA THR A 232 10.52 1.86 -1.42
C THR A 232 12.04 1.94 -1.58
N ILE A 233 12.80 1.84 -0.48
CA ILE A 233 14.28 1.87 -0.50
C ILE A 233 14.83 0.71 -1.33
N LYS A 234 14.29 -0.50 -1.17
CA LYS A 234 14.70 -1.67 -1.96
C LYS A 234 14.46 -1.42 -3.45
N LYS A 235 13.27 -0.97 -3.82
CA LYS A 235 12.91 -0.66 -5.21
C LYS A 235 13.76 0.46 -5.81
N GLN A 236 14.08 1.50 -5.03
CA GLN A 236 14.99 2.57 -5.46
C GLN A 236 16.41 2.04 -5.74
N ARG A 237 16.93 1.13 -4.91
CA ARG A 237 18.22 0.46 -5.17
C ARG A 237 18.15 -0.39 -6.43
N ASP A 238 17.08 -1.18 -6.59
CA ASP A 238 16.86 -1.98 -7.80
C ASP A 238 16.81 -1.09 -9.05
N LEU A 239 16.09 0.03 -8.99
CA LEU A 239 16.03 1.02 -10.07
C LEU A 239 17.40 1.57 -10.43
N ALA A 240 18.24 1.91 -9.45
CA ALA A 240 19.61 2.39 -9.70
C ALA A 240 20.46 1.32 -10.43
N ILE A 241 20.38 0.06 -9.99
CA ILE A 241 21.07 -1.06 -10.64
C ILE A 241 20.57 -1.26 -12.07
N HIS A 242 19.25 -1.24 -12.28
CA HIS A 242 18.66 -1.40 -13.61
C HIS A 242 18.96 -0.22 -14.55
N LYS A 243 19.07 1.01 -14.05
CA LYS A 243 19.52 2.17 -14.83
C LYS A 243 20.97 2.02 -15.28
N ASN A 244 21.86 1.57 -14.41
CA ASN A 244 23.26 1.33 -14.79
C ASN A 244 23.37 0.23 -15.86
N LYS A 245 22.67 -0.90 -15.68
CA LYS A 245 22.61 -1.98 -16.67
C LYS A 245 22.02 -1.53 -18.01
N LYS A 246 21.02 -0.65 -17.98
CA LYS A 246 20.46 -0.04 -19.21
C LYS A 246 21.53 0.73 -19.97
N GLU A 247 22.35 1.53 -19.30
CA GLU A 247 23.39 2.32 -19.96
C GLU A 247 24.51 1.43 -20.52
N GLU A 248 24.94 0.40 -19.78
CA GLU A 248 25.89 -0.61 -20.27
C GLU A 248 25.38 -1.32 -21.53
N LEU A 249 24.11 -1.72 -21.53
CA LEU A 249 23.48 -2.39 -22.67
C LEU A 249 23.31 -1.45 -23.86
N LYS A 250 22.96 -0.19 -23.62
CA LYS A 250 22.87 0.85 -24.65
C LYS A 250 24.23 1.07 -25.35
N ASN A 251 25.30 1.18 -24.58
CA ASN A 251 26.66 1.27 -25.13
C ASN A 251 27.03 0.02 -25.94
N SER A 252 26.61 -1.16 -25.48
CA SER A 252 26.82 -2.44 -26.20
C SER A 252 26.04 -2.51 -27.51
N VAL A 253 24.79 -2.01 -27.54
CA VAL A 253 23.97 -1.91 -28.76
C VAL A 253 24.60 -0.95 -29.76
N GLU A 254 25.08 0.20 -29.30
CA GLU A 254 25.77 1.18 -30.16
C GLU A 254 27.07 0.62 -30.74
N GLY A 255 27.86 -0.09 -29.92
CA GLY A 255 29.04 -0.81 -30.37
C GLY A 255 28.71 -1.86 -31.43
N ALA A 256 27.72 -2.72 -31.18
CA ALA A 256 27.30 -3.75 -32.13
C ALA A 256 26.76 -3.15 -33.45
N TYR A 257 26.03 -2.04 -33.37
CA TYR A 257 25.55 -1.30 -34.54
C TYR A 257 26.71 -0.78 -35.41
N ASN A 258 27.71 -0.16 -34.77
CA ASN A 258 28.89 0.37 -35.46
C ASN A 258 29.70 -0.74 -36.14
N VAL A 259 29.87 -1.90 -35.48
CA VAL A 259 30.54 -3.06 -36.06
C VAL A 259 29.76 -3.61 -37.26
N CYS A 260 28.44 -3.75 -37.14
CA CYS A 260 27.57 -4.20 -38.22
C CYS A 260 27.64 -3.27 -39.45
N GLN A 261 27.60 -1.94 -39.23
CA GLN A 261 27.76 -0.94 -40.29
C GLN A 261 29.13 -1.03 -40.97
N THR A 262 30.19 -1.27 -40.20
CA THR A 262 31.55 -1.42 -40.74
C THR A 262 31.68 -2.67 -41.62
N HIS A 263 31.17 -3.81 -41.16
CA HIS A 263 31.19 -5.06 -41.93
C HIS A 263 30.36 -4.94 -43.21
N ARG A 264 29.20 -4.28 -43.14
CA ARG A 264 28.36 -4.04 -44.32
C ARG A 264 29.09 -3.21 -45.39
N LYS A 265 29.75 -2.12 -44.99
CA LYS A 265 30.56 -1.31 -45.91
C LYS A 265 31.72 -2.11 -46.53
N GLU A 266 32.33 -3.00 -45.75
CA GLU A 266 33.41 -3.86 -46.23
C GLU A 266 32.92 -4.89 -47.25
N VAL A 267 31.75 -5.50 -47.02
CA VAL A 267 31.08 -6.38 -47.98
C VAL A 267 30.79 -5.63 -49.28
N GLU A 268 30.21 -4.42 -49.20
CA GLU A 268 29.95 -3.59 -50.39
C GLU A 268 31.23 -3.24 -51.16
N ARG A 269 32.35 -3.05 -50.46
CA ARG A 269 33.66 -2.81 -51.07
C ARG A 269 34.18 -4.05 -51.79
N ILE A 270 34.12 -5.21 -51.15
CA ILE A 270 34.57 -6.50 -51.74
C ILE A 270 33.73 -6.85 -52.96
N GLN A 271 32.41 -6.63 -52.89
CA GLN A 271 31.50 -6.85 -54.02
C GLN A 271 31.84 -5.97 -55.23
N LYS A 272 32.18 -4.70 -55.00
CA LYS A 272 32.65 -3.82 -56.09
C LYS A 272 33.95 -4.33 -56.71
N GLU A 273 34.94 -4.70 -55.88
CA GLU A 273 36.20 -5.25 -56.37
C GLU A 273 35.98 -6.54 -57.17
N LEU A 274 35.08 -7.41 -56.73
CA LEU A 274 34.73 -8.65 -57.44
C LEU A 274 34.17 -8.36 -58.83
N VAL A 275 33.20 -7.45 -58.93
CA VAL A 275 32.58 -7.05 -60.21
C VAL A 275 33.62 -6.47 -61.17
N GLU A 276 34.54 -5.63 -60.69
CA GLU A 276 35.61 -5.06 -61.51
C GLU A 276 36.55 -6.15 -62.06
N VAL A 277 36.98 -7.10 -61.22
CA VAL A 277 37.87 -8.19 -61.63
C VAL A 277 37.16 -9.16 -62.58
N GLU A 278 35.88 -9.45 -62.36
CA GLU A 278 35.07 -10.27 -63.26
C GLU A 278 34.90 -9.62 -64.64
N GLN A 279 34.69 -8.30 -64.70
CA GLN A 279 34.62 -7.56 -65.96
C GLN A 279 35.96 -7.63 -66.72
N MET A 280 37.08 -7.43 -66.02
CA MET A 280 38.42 -7.54 -66.60
C MET A 280 38.71 -8.95 -67.11
N PHE A 281 38.35 -9.98 -66.35
CA PHE A 281 38.48 -11.37 -66.74
C PHE A 281 37.65 -11.68 -68.00
N ASN A 282 36.40 -11.23 -68.05
CA ASN A 282 35.52 -11.40 -69.21
C ASN A 282 36.08 -10.70 -70.45
N PHE A 283 36.65 -9.51 -70.31
CA PHE A 283 37.32 -8.79 -71.39
C PHE A 283 38.57 -9.56 -71.89
N CYS A 284 39.41 -10.03 -70.97
CA CYS A 284 40.60 -10.82 -71.31
C CYS A 284 40.21 -12.13 -72.02
N LYS A 285 39.19 -12.84 -71.53
CA LYS A 285 38.64 -14.06 -72.13
C LYS A 285 38.14 -13.84 -73.56
N ARG A 286 37.39 -12.76 -73.82
CA ARG A 286 36.95 -12.39 -75.18
C ARG A 286 38.13 -12.09 -76.11
N THR A 287 39.14 -11.38 -75.60
CA THR A 287 40.35 -11.04 -76.35
C THR A 287 41.14 -12.30 -76.71
N LEU A 288 41.28 -13.23 -75.75
CA LEU A 288 41.94 -14.52 -75.94
C LEU A 288 41.22 -15.35 -77.02
N GLN A 289 39.89 -15.40 -77.00
CA GLN A 289 39.09 -16.06 -78.04
C GLN A 289 39.29 -15.44 -79.42
N SER A 290 39.29 -14.11 -79.52
CA SER A 290 39.53 -13.38 -80.77
C SER A 290 40.94 -13.66 -81.32
N LYS A 291 41.97 -13.62 -80.47
CA LYS A 291 43.35 -13.91 -80.87
C LYS A 291 43.56 -15.37 -81.27
N ALA A 292 42.91 -16.31 -80.57
CA ALA A 292 42.91 -17.73 -80.94
C ALA A 292 42.26 -17.96 -82.33
N ALA A 293 41.20 -17.23 -82.65
CA ALA A 293 40.59 -17.27 -83.98
C ALA A 293 41.50 -16.65 -85.06
N GLU A 294 42.16 -15.53 -84.76
CA GLU A 294 43.14 -14.88 -85.67
C GLU A 294 44.31 -15.81 -86.00
N ILE A 295 44.84 -16.52 -85.00
CA ILE A 295 45.90 -17.53 -85.18
C ILE A 295 45.42 -18.66 -86.10
N ARG A 296 44.24 -19.24 -85.83
CA ARG A 296 43.66 -20.30 -86.68
C ARG A 296 43.49 -19.85 -88.13
N HIS A 297 43.00 -18.63 -88.35
CA HIS A 297 42.86 -18.07 -89.70
C HIS A 297 44.21 -17.91 -90.40
N LYS A 298 45.22 -17.34 -89.72
CA LYS A 298 46.57 -17.17 -90.27
C LYS A 298 47.31 -18.48 -90.49
N GLN A 299 47.05 -19.51 -89.68
CA GLN A 299 47.54 -20.87 -89.94
C GLN A 299 46.93 -21.44 -91.22
N GLY A 300 45.61 -21.32 -91.42
CA GLY A 300 44.97 -21.71 -92.68
C GLY A 300 45.55 -20.99 -93.90
N MET A 301 45.82 -19.67 -93.80
CA MET A 301 46.52 -18.93 -94.86
C MET A 301 47.95 -19.44 -95.12
N LEU A 302 48.66 -19.87 -94.06
CA LEU A 302 50.00 -20.41 -94.17
C LEU A 302 50.01 -21.75 -94.92
N ASP A 303 49.02 -22.60 -94.66
CA ASP A 303 48.83 -23.87 -95.33
C ASP A 303 48.51 -23.67 -96.82
N ILE A 304 47.65 -22.69 -97.14
CA ILE A 304 47.37 -22.28 -98.54
C ILE A 304 48.64 -21.79 -99.25
N LEU A 305 49.44 -20.94 -98.60
CA LEU A 305 50.71 -20.47 -99.16
C LEU A 305 51.73 -21.60 -99.34
N GLN A 306 51.71 -22.61 -98.46
CA GLN A 306 52.55 -23.80 -98.56
C GLN A 306 52.14 -24.70 -99.74
N LEU A 307 50.84 -24.92 -99.93
CA LEU A 307 50.29 -25.61 -101.10
C LEU A 307 50.60 -24.85 -102.40
N SER A 308 50.48 -23.52 -102.38
CA SER A 308 50.79 -22.66 -103.53
C SER A 308 52.27 -22.70 -103.93
N LEU A 309 53.18 -22.78 -102.95
CA LEU A 309 54.62 -22.96 -103.18
C LEU A 309 54.95 -24.30 -103.83
N SER A 310 54.22 -25.37 -103.50
CA SER A 310 54.41 -26.68 -104.15
C SER A 310 53.92 -26.74 -105.60
N GLN A 311 53.13 -25.76 -106.07
CA GLN A 311 52.48 -25.77 -107.38
C GLN A 311 53.05 -24.74 -108.38
N THR A 312 54.01 -23.89 -108.00
CA THR A 312 54.47 -22.75 -108.83
C THR A 312 55.91 -22.89 -109.35
N SER A 313 56.18 -22.34 -110.55
CA SER A 313 57.49 -22.38 -111.24
C SER A 313 58.52 -21.38 -110.65
N ARG A 314 59.82 -21.63 -110.91
CA ARG A 314 61.03 -21.06 -110.24
C ARG A 314 61.04 -19.54 -109.98
N THR A 315 60.34 -18.72 -110.76
CA THR A 315 60.41 -17.25 -110.69
C THR A 315 59.40 -16.61 -109.73
N SER A 316 58.26 -17.25 -109.40
CA SER A 316 57.26 -16.69 -108.46
C SER A 316 57.49 -17.12 -107.00
N THR A 317 58.40 -18.07 -106.78
CA THR A 317 58.69 -18.72 -105.49
C THR A 317 59.19 -17.74 -104.43
N PHE A 318 59.99 -16.74 -104.81
CA PHE A 318 60.58 -15.79 -103.85
C PHE A 318 59.55 -14.90 -103.16
N SER A 319 58.57 -14.38 -103.92
CA SER A 319 57.53 -13.49 -103.37
C SER A 319 56.58 -14.22 -102.40
N ILE A 320 56.21 -15.46 -102.73
CA ILE A 320 55.34 -16.31 -101.91
C ILE A 320 56.10 -16.75 -100.65
N GLN A 321 57.38 -17.08 -100.77
CA GLN A 321 58.24 -17.44 -99.64
C GLN A 321 58.46 -16.25 -98.68
N SER A 322 58.61 -15.02 -99.18
CA SER A 322 58.70 -13.81 -98.36
C SER A 322 57.40 -13.54 -97.57
N LYS A 323 56.24 -13.64 -98.23
CA LYS A 323 54.91 -13.54 -97.57
C LYS A 323 54.72 -14.62 -96.51
N ARG A 324 55.10 -15.87 -96.79
CA ARG A 324 55.10 -16.98 -95.84
C ARG A 324 55.98 -16.71 -94.62
N ASN A 325 57.21 -16.22 -94.83
CA ASN A 325 58.12 -15.90 -93.73
C ASN A 325 57.65 -14.72 -92.86
N ARG A 326 56.98 -13.73 -93.47
CA ARG A 326 56.30 -12.65 -92.74
C ARG A 326 55.13 -13.19 -91.90
N LEU A 327 54.31 -14.07 -92.47
CA LEU A 327 53.18 -14.70 -91.78
C LEU A 327 53.65 -15.60 -90.62
N LYS A 328 54.73 -16.37 -90.80
CA LYS A 328 55.37 -17.16 -89.72
C LYS A 328 55.85 -16.29 -88.56
N ARG A 329 56.40 -15.09 -88.84
CA ARG A 329 56.80 -14.13 -87.79
C ARG A 329 55.59 -13.58 -87.04
N GLN A 330 54.54 -13.21 -87.76
CA GLN A 330 53.28 -12.74 -87.16
C GLN A 330 52.60 -13.82 -86.31
N LEU A 331 52.59 -15.08 -86.74
CA LEU A 331 52.07 -16.20 -85.96
C LEU A 331 52.88 -16.44 -84.68
N ARG A 332 54.22 -16.34 -84.74
CA ARG A 332 55.06 -16.42 -83.53
C ARG A 332 54.76 -15.29 -82.55
N GLY A 333 54.66 -14.05 -83.04
CA GLY A 333 54.29 -12.91 -82.20
C GLY A 333 52.90 -13.07 -81.57
N LEU A 334 51.91 -13.54 -82.35
CA LEU A 334 50.58 -13.83 -81.84
C LEU A 334 50.57 -14.97 -80.81
N GLY A 335 51.38 -16.00 -81.00
CA GLY A 335 51.54 -17.10 -80.06
C GLY A 335 52.04 -16.63 -78.69
N VAL A 336 53.07 -15.76 -78.67
CA VAL A 336 53.56 -15.14 -77.42
C VAL A 336 52.48 -14.29 -76.77
N THR A 337 51.76 -13.46 -77.52
CA THR A 337 50.67 -12.65 -76.95
C THR A 337 49.53 -13.50 -76.38
N LEU A 338 49.21 -14.63 -77.02
CA LEU A 338 48.15 -15.53 -76.55
C LEU A 338 48.57 -16.25 -75.27
N GLN A 339 49.83 -16.65 -75.17
CA GLN A 339 50.38 -17.24 -73.95
C GLN A 339 50.36 -16.25 -72.79
N ASN A 340 50.79 -15.01 -73.01
CA ASN A 340 50.72 -13.95 -71.99
C ASN A 340 49.28 -13.68 -71.53
N LEU A 341 48.32 -13.58 -72.47
CA LEU A 341 46.89 -13.41 -72.13
C LEU A 341 46.32 -14.62 -71.38
N HIS A 342 46.82 -15.83 -71.67
CA HIS A 342 46.38 -17.03 -70.96
C HIS A 342 46.88 -17.04 -69.52
N GLU A 343 48.14 -16.70 -69.29
CA GLU A 343 48.71 -16.55 -67.95
C GLU A 343 47.99 -15.45 -67.15
N GLU A 344 47.71 -14.31 -67.79
CA GLU A 344 46.95 -13.21 -67.19
C GLU A 344 45.51 -13.62 -66.84
N SER A 345 44.82 -14.35 -67.72
CA SER A 345 43.48 -14.88 -67.48
C SER A 345 43.44 -15.89 -66.32
N GLN A 346 44.44 -16.79 -66.23
CA GLN A 346 44.55 -17.71 -65.09
C GLN A 346 44.84 -16.96 -63.78
N GLY A 347 45.67 -15.91 -63.82
CA GLY A 347 45.93 -15.04 -62.67
C GLY A 347 44.68 -14.32 -62.18
N MET A 348 43.87 -13.79 -63.12
CA MET A 348 42.58 -13.16 -62.82
C MET A 348 41.57 -14.15 -62.22
N GLN A 349 41.47 -15.37 -62.74
CA GLN A 349 40.57 -16.40 -62.19
C GLN A 349 40.91 -16.72 -60.73
N LYS A 350 42.20 -16.93 -60.42
CA LYS A 350 42.63 -17.16 -59.02
C LYS A 350 42.29 -15.99 -58.10
N ARG A 351 42.33 -14.76 -58.64
CA ARG A 351 41.96 -13.55 -57.89
C ARG A 351 40.45 -13.48 -57.64
N ILE A 352 39.62 -13.82 -58.64
CA ILE A 352 38.16 -13.95 -58.49
C ILE A 352 37.85 -14.95 -57.37
N ASP A 353 38.39 -16.17 -57.46
CA ASP A 353 38.12 -17.23 -56.47
C ASP A 353 38.46 -16.78 -55.04
N LYS A 354 39.61 -16.09 -54.87
CA LYS A 354 40.05 -15.56 -53.57
C LYS A 354 39.13 -14.45 -53.05
N ILE A 355 38.68 -13.54 -53.92
CA ILE A 355 37.78 -12.45 -53.53
C ILE A 355 36.39 -13.01 -53.21
N SER A 356 35.88 -13.98 -53.97
CA SER A 356 34.59 -14.64 -53.71
C SER A 356 34.56 -15.38 -52.38
N ILE A 357 35.63 -16.10 -52.01
CA ILE A 357 35.73 -16.73 -50.69
C ILE A 357 35.67 -15.67 -49.58
N LYS A 358 36.44 -14.58 -49.74
CA LYS A 358 36.47 -13.47 -48.79
C LYS A 358 35.10 -12.77 -48.68
N GLU A 359 34.38 -12.61 -49.80
CA GLU A 359 33.02 -12.06 -49.82
C GLU A 359 32.06 -12.92 -49.00
N LEU A 360 32.11 -14.25 -49.18
CA LEU A 360 31.25 -15.17 -48.46
C LEU A 360 31.52 -15.10 -46.95
N GLU A 361 32.79 -15.17 -46.53
CA GLU A 361 33.20 -15.07 -45.12
C GLU A 361 32.79 -13.73 -44.49
N MET A 362 32.94 -12.63 -45.21
CA MET A 362 32.53 -11.32 -44.69
C MET A 362 31.01 -11.15 -44.64
N THR A 363 30.29 -11.75 -45.59
CA THR A 363 28.83 -11.72 -45.62
C THR A 363 28.22 -12.52 -44.48
N THR A 364 28.76 -13.71 -44.19
CA THR A 364 28.33 -14.51 -43.03
C THR A 364 28.62 -13.76 -41.72
N ALA A 365 29.82 -13.21 -41.56
CA ALA A 365 30.18 -12.40 -40.40
C ALA A 365 29.24 -11.19 -40.23
N ALA A 366 28.97 -10.45 -41.31
CA ALA A 366 28.06 -9.30 -41.27
C ALA A 366 26.64 -9.69 -40.80
N ASN A 367 26.14 -10.83 -41.25
CA ASN A 367 24.83 -11.34 -40.85
C ASN A 367 24.80 -11.76 -39.36
N ASP A 368 25.84 -12.44 -38.88
CA ASP A 368 25.94 -12.83 -37.47
C ASP A 368 26.00 -11.62 -36.53
N TYR A 369 26.77 -10.59 -36.90
CA TYR A 369 26.79 -9.32 -36.16
C TYR A 369 25.45 -8.59 -36.22
N HIS A 370 24.75 -8.65 -37.36
CA HIS A 370 23.41 -8.07 -37.48
C HIS A 370 22.40 -8.75 -36.55
N GLN A 371 22.41 -10.09 -36.49
CA GLN A 371 21.58 -10.85 -35.55
C GLN A 371 21.92 -10.54 -34.09
N THR A 372 23.20 -10.39 -33.78
CA THR A 372 23.66 -9.99 -32.44
C THR A 372 23.15 -8.60 -32.06
N TYR A 373 23.25 -7.62 -32.98
CA TYR A 373 22.70 -6.28 -32.79
C TYR A 373 21.18 -6.32 -32.52
N LEU A 374 20.41 -7.07 -33.33
CA LEU A 374 18.96 -7.18 -33.14
C LEU A 374 18.61 -7.75 -31.76
N ARG A 375 19.29 -8.82 -31.33
CA ARG A 375 19.08 -9.41 -29.99
C ARG A 375 19.41 -8.43 -28.86
N LEU A 376 20.52 -7.71 -28.97
CA LEU A 376 20.90 -6.70 -27.96
C LEU A 376 19.88 -5.55 -27.91
N LYS A 377 19.37 -5.13 -29.07
CA LYS A 377 18.34 -4.09 -29.18
C LYS A 377 17.03 -4.53 -28.53
N GLU A 378 16.53 -5.74 -28.83
CA GLU A 378 15.34 -6.28 -28.17
C GLU A 378 15.50 -6.38 -26.64
N ASN A 379 16.68 -6.76 -26.17
CA ASN A 379 16.98 -6.80 -24.75
C ASN A 379 16.97 -5.39 -24.13
N LEU A 380 17.46 -4.38 -24.84
CA LEU A 380 17.43 -2.99 -24.41
C LEU A 380 15.99 -2.51 -24.25
N ASP A 381 15.14 -2.72 -25.26
CA ASP A 381 13.72 -2.33 -25.24
C ASP A 381 12.97 -2.95 -24.04
N LYS A 382 13.20 -4.26 -23.77
CA LYS A 382 12.65 -4.95 -22.59
C LYS A 382 13.14 -4.34 -21.27
N PHE A 383 14.41 -3.94 -21.22
CA PHE A 383 14.98 -3.28 -20.04
C PHE A 383 14.39 -1.89 -19.82
N GLU A 384 14.14 -1.11 -20.88
CA GLU A 384 13.49 0.20 -20.78
C GLU A 384 12.09 0.09 -20.15
N MET A 385 11.30 -0.89 -20.60
CA MET A 385 9.98 -1.17 -20.02
C MET A 385 10.07 -1.57 -18.55
N THR A 386 11.09 -2.36 -18.17
CA THR A 386 11.31 -2.76 -16.78
C THR A 386 11.66 -1.55 -15.90
N VAL A 387 12.50 -0.64 -16.39
CA VAL A 387 12.85 0.61 -15.70
C VAL A 387 11.61 1.49 -15.52
N LEU A 388 10.79 1.66 -16.56
CA LEU A 388 9.54 2.45 -16.49
C LEU A 388 8.57 1.88 -15.44
N ARG A 389 8.40 0.56 -15.42
CA ARG A 389 7.58 -0.11 -14.40
C ARG A 389 8.10 0.13 -12.99
N LEU A 390 9.41 0.01 -12.77
CA LEU A 390 10.02 0.28 -11.46
C LEU A 390 9.85 1.74 -11.01
N VAL A 391 9.92 2.71 -11.94
CA VAL A 391 9.64 4.12 -11.64
C VAL A 391 8.20 4.30 -11.15
N THR A 392 7.24 3.73 -11.88
CA THR A 392 5.81 3.79 -11.54
C THR A 392 5.54 3.15 -10.16
N GLU A 393 6.09 1.96 -9.90
CA GLU A 393 5.97 1.29 -8.60
C GLU A 393 6.56 2.12 -7.45
N ILE A 394 7.66 2.84 -7.68
CA ILE A 394 8.27 3.72 -6.66
C ILE A 394 7.39 4.94 -6.39
N GLU A 395 6.79 5.55 -7.42
CA GLU A 395 5.87 6.68 -7.27
C GLU A 395 4.64 6.29 -6.44
N GLU A 396 4.03 5.13 -6.75
CA GLU A 396 2.91 4.57 -5.98
C GLU A 396 3.28 4.33 -4.52
N LEU A 397 4.44 3.68 -4.28
CA LEU A 397 4.93 3.42 -2.92
C LEU A 397 5.23 4.73 -2.17
N THR A 398 5.79 5.73 -2.84
CA THR A 398 6.11 7.04 -2.25
C THR A 398 4.82 7.78 -1.87
N SER A 399 3.81 7.75 -2.73
CA SER A 399 2.48 8.29 -2.43
C SER A 399 1.89 7.60 -1.21
N ALA A 400 1.93 6.26 -1.15
CA ALA A 400 1.44 5.50 0.01
C ALA A 400 2.19 5.83 1.31
N VAL A 401 3.52 6.01 1.24
CA VAL A 401 4.33 6.44 2.38
C VAL A 401 3.91 7.83 2.85
N ASN A 402 3.69 8.78 1.93
CA ASN A 402 3.25 10.13 2.28
C ASN A 402 1.88 10.11 2.96
N SER A 403 0.89 9.38 2.41
CA SER A 403 -0.42 9.25 3.03
C SER A 403 -0.36 8.62 4.42
N LEU A 404 0.46 7.57 4.61
CA LEU A 404 0.67 6.96 5.93
C LEU A 404 1.40 7.91 6.89
N GLN A 405 2.34 8.71 6.38
CA GLN A 405 3.08 9.69 7.16
C GLN A 405 2.18 10.82 7.63
N ASP A 406 1.27 11.32 6.81
CA ASP A 406 0.30 12.36 7.19
C ASP A 406 -0.59 11.86 8.32
N VAL A 407 -1.14 10.66 8.18
CA VAL A 407 -1.97 10.02 9.21
C VAL A 407 -1.18 9.80 10.50
N HIS A 408 0.04 9.28 10.42
CA HIS A 408 0.92 9.11 11.58
C HIS A 408 1.20 10.46 12.25
N THR A 409 1.54 11.48 11.46
CA THR A 409 1.84 12.83 11.96
C THR A 409 0.64 13.44 12.68
N ILE A 410 -0.57 13.34 12.12
CA ILE A 410 -1.80 13.79 12.79
C ILE A 410 -2.00 13.07 14.14
N LYS A 411 -1.73 11.76 14.19
CA LYS A 411 -1.91 10.93 15.39
C LYS A 411 -0.79 11.05 16.43
N THR A 412 0.41 11.47 16.03
CA THR A 412 1.59 11.55 16.90
C THR A 412 2.12 12.96 17.13
N ASN A 413 1.54 13.99 16.50
CA ASN A 413 2.03 15.37 16.61
C ASN A 413 1.92 15.91 18.03
N SER A 414 2.97 16.62 18.47
CA SER A 414 3.07 17.16 19.83
C SER A 414 2.03 18.23 20.15
N GLU A 415 1.51 18.95 19.16
CA GLU A 415 0.54 20.04 19.35
C GLU A 415 -0.88 19.55 19.67
N THR A 416 -1.25 18.33 19.28
CA THR A 416 -2.46 17.62 19.77
C THR A 416 -2.19 16.83 21.06
N VAL A 417 -0.92 16.70 21.46
CA VAL A 417 -0.44 15.97 22.64
C VAL A 417 -0.13 16.91 23.82
N ASP A 418 -0.10 18.23 23.64
CA ASP A 418 0.00 19.21 24.74
C ASP A 418 -1.18 19.07 25.74
N ASP A 419 -2.33 18.57 25.28
CA ASP A 419 -3.48 18.19 26.10
C ASP A 419 -3.29 16.88 26.91
N PHE A 420 -2.24 16.11 26.58
CA PHE A 420 -1.85 14.82 27.19
C PHE A 420 -0.55 14.89 28.00
N LEU A 421 0.35 15.84 27.71
CA LEU A 421 1.65 15.97 28.38
C LEU A 421 1.57 16.56 29.79
N ALA A 422 0.47 17.21 30.15
CA ALA A 422 0.23 17.69 31.52
C ALA A 422 0.12 16.55 32.56
N GLU A 423 -0.02 15.28 32.15
CA GLU A 423 -0.24 14.14 33.05
C GLU A 423 0.81 13.00 32.93
N ARG A 424 2.02 13.25 32.40
CA ARG A 424 3.05 12.19 32.31
C ARG A 424 3.86 12.07 33.62
N PRO A 425 4.02 10.86 34.21
CA PRO A 425 4.98 10.64 35.29
C PRO A 425 6.41 10.89 34.78
N LEU A 426 7.23 11.59 35.59
CA LEU A 426 8.62 12.00 35.30
C LEU A 426 9.62 10.83 35.07
N SER A 427 9.17 9.57 35.08
CA SER A 427 10.04 8.40 35.09
C SER A 427 10.50 7.89 33.71
N ILE A 428 9.96 8.43 32.60
CA ILE A 428 10.36 8.01 31.25
C ILE A 428 11.35 9.01 30.67
N LYS A 429 12.63 8.64 30.65
CA LYS A 429 13.73 9.45 30.08
C LYS A 429 13.46 9.74 28.60
N LEU A 430 13.23 11.01 28.28
CA LEU A 430 13.17 11.52 26.91
C LEU A 430 14.59 11.66 26.34
N ALA A 431 14.72 11.60 25.01
CA ALA A 431 15.98 11.92 24.35
C ALA A 431 16.40 13.38 24.66
N PRO A 432 17.69 13.67 24.90
CA PRO A 432 18.15 15.01 25.32
C PRO A 432 17.75 16.14 24.37
N SER A 433 17.70 15.86 23.06
CA SER A 433 17.29 16.81 22.02
C SER A 433 15.81 17.20 22.09
N LEU A 434 14.96 16.30 22.58
CA LEU A 434 13.53 16.57 22.83
C LEU A 434 13.33 17.33 24.14
N GLN A 435 14.14 17.05 25.17
CA GLN A 435 14.11 17.81 26.43
C GLN A 435 14.49 19.28 26.21
N GLN A 436 15.58 19.55 25.48
CA GLN A 436 16.01 20.92 25.16
C GLN A 436 14.96 21.69 24.35
N LYS A 437 14.31 21.06 23.36
CA LYS A 437 13.23 21.71 22.60
C LYS A 437 12.01 22.06 23.46
N ILE A 438 11.69 21.23 24.46
CA ILE A 438 10.58 21.48 25.39
C ILE A 438 10.95 22.60 26.37
N GLU A 439 12.18 22.63 26.90
CA GLU A 439 12.66 23.71 27.77
C GLU A 439 12.74 25.06 27.05
N GLN A 440 13.29 25.10 25.85
CA GLN A 440 13.35 26.32 25.05
C GLN A 440 11.96 26.89 24.75
N ARG A 441 10.96 26.04 24.52
CA ARG A 441 9.57 26.48 24.31
C ARG A 441 8.89 26.95 25.59
N ARG A 442 9.19 26.36 26.75
CA ARG A 442 8.69 26.84 28.05
C ARG A 442 9.24 28.22 28.40
N LEU A 443 10.53 28.45 28.12
CA LEU A 443 11.19 29.74 28.30
C LEU A 443 10.73 30.81 27.29
N SER A 444 10.12 30.41 26.17
CA SER A 444 9.53 31.35 25.19
C SER A 444 8.08 31.73 25.47
N LYS A 445 7.42 31.06 26.44
CA LYS A 445 6.03 31.32 26.85
C LYS A 445 5.92 32.11 28.16
N TYR A 446 7.05 32.50 28.73
CA TYR A 446 7.23 33.50 29.78
C TYR A 446 8.25 34.53 29.28
#